data_AF-T0FLS3-F1
#
_entry.id   AF-T0FLS3-F1
#
_cell.length_a   1.000
_cell.length_b   1.000
_cell.length_c   1.000
_cell.angle_alpha   90.00
_cell.angle_beta   90.00
_cell.angle_gamma   90.00
#
_symmetry.space_group_name_H-M   'P 1'
#
loop_
_entity.id
_entity.type
_entity.pdbx_description
1 polymer ?
#
loop_
_entity_poly.entity_id
_entity_poly.type
_entity_poly.pdbx_seq_one_letter_code
_entity_poly.pdbx_strand_id
1 'polypeptide(L)' 'MTTAEKLISEGIQQGIEKEKLETASKMFAKGIDLKTILEITGLTEKILKDHKIL' A
#
# COMPACT_ATOMS: atom_id res chain seq x y z
N MET A 1 3.56 -22.82 12.92
CA MET A 1 4.35 -21.94 12.04
C MET A 1 5.82 -22.10 12.41
N THR A 2 6.63 -22.55 11.46
CA THR A 2 8.09 -22.60 11.57
C THR A 2 8.69 -21.22 11.35
N THR A 3 9.96 -21.02 11.73
CA THR A 3 10.69 -19.78 11.46
C THR A 3 10.71 -19.44 9.97
N ALA A 4 10.85 -20.44 9.09
CA ALA A 4 10.86 -20.23 7.65
C ALA A 4 9.49 -19.77 7.13
N GLU A 5 8.39 -20.40 7.58
CA GLU A 5 7.02 -19.98 7.21
C GLU A 5 6.74 -18.54 7.67
N LYS A 6 7.20 -18.16 8.86
CA LYS A 6 7.06 -16.79 9.38
C LYS A 6 7.77 -15.77 8.49
N LEU A 7 9.04 -16.03 8.14
CA LEU A 7 9.83 -15.12 7.29
C LEU A 7 9.22 -14.95 5.90
N ILE A 8 8.70 -16.03 5.30
CA ILE A 8 8.01 -15.97 4.01
C ILE A 8 6.74 -15.13 4.12
N SER A 9 5.94 -15.36 5.16
CA SER A 9 4.71 -14.59 5.41
C SER A 9 4.99 -13.09 5.58
N GLU A 10 6.01 -12.74 6.37
CA GLU A 10 6.42 -11.34 6.58
C GLU A 10 6.89 -10.69 5.26
N GLY A 11 7.68 -11.41 4.46
CA GLY A 11 8.14 -10.92 3.16
C GLY A 11 7.00 -10.67 2.17
N ILE A 12 6.03 -11.59 2.11
CA ILE A 12 4.82 -11.43 1.28
C ILE A 12 4.02 -10.21 1.74
N GLN A 13 3.82 -10.05 3.04
CA GLN A 13 3.05 -8.94 3.60
C GLN A 13 3.71 -7.58 3.30
N GLN A 14 5.04 -7.47 3.46
CA GLN A 14 5.80 -6.28 3.10
C GLN A 14 5.71 -5.96 1.61
N GLY A 15 5.76 -6.98 0.76
CA GLY A 15 5.59 -6.82 -0.70
C GLY A 15 4.23 -6.25 -1.07
N ILE A 16 3.16 -6.79 -0.49
CA ILE A 16 1.78 -6.32 -0.71
C ILE A 16 1.61 -4.88 -0.24
N GLU A 17 2.11 -4.53 0.95
CA GLU A 17 2.03 -3.16 1.46
C GLU A 17 2.76 -2.16 0.56
N LYS A 18 3.96 -2.52 0.09
CA LYS A 18 4.74 -1.68 -0.84
C LYS A 18 4.02 -1.48 -2.17
N GLU A 19 3.44 -2.54 -2.74
CA GLU A 19 2.72 -2.48 -4.01
C GLU A 19 1.48 -1.58 -3.92
N LYS A 20 0.72 -1.65 -2.82
CA LYS A 20 -0.42 -0.74 -2.59
C LYS A 20 -0.01 0.74 -2.57
N LEU A 21 1.09 1.06 -1.88
CA LEU A 21 1.62 2.44 -1.81
C LEU A 21 2.08 2.95 -3.18
N GLU A 22 2.81 2.12 -3.93
CA GLU A 22 3.26 2.47 -5.28
C GLU A 22 2.07 2.68 -6.23
N THR A 23 1.07 1.82 -6.17
CA THR A 23 -0.16 1.93 -6.94
C THR A 23 -0.90 3.22 -6.60
N ALA A 24 -1.10 3.55 -5.31
CA ALA A 24 -1.71 4.82 -4.90
C ALA A 24 -0.96 6.04 -5.46
N SER A 25 0.38 6.04 -5.38
CA SER A 25 1.20 7.12 -5.94
C SER A 25 1.03 7.28 -7.46
N LYS A 26 1.03 6.17 -8.21
CA LYS A 26 0.77 6.20 -9.66
C LYS A 26 -0.64 6.67 -10.01
N MET A 27 -1.63 6.32 -9.18
CA MET A 27 -3.01 6.76 -9.35
C MET A 27 -3.15 8.27 -9.15
N PHE A 28 -2.51 8.84 -8.13
CA PHE A 28 -2.44 10.30 -7.96
C PHE A 28 -1.76 10.98 -9.14
N ALA A 29 -0.65 10.44 -9.65
CA ALA A 29 0.03 10.97 -10.83
C ALA A 29 -0.86 10.95 -12.09
N LYS A 30 -1.87 10.09 -12.13
CA LYS A 30 -2.88 10.02 -13.20
C LYS A 30 -4.10 10.91 -12.94
N GLY A 31 -4.12 11.68 -11.85
CA GLY A 31 -5.22 12.57 -11.49
C GLY A 31 -6.45 11.86 -10.92
N ILE A 32 -6.29 10.63 -10.43
CA ILE A 32 -7.38 9.91 -9.73
C ILE A 32 -7.58 10.55 -8.36
N ASP A 33 -8.83 10.74 -7.96
CA ASP A 33 -9.16 11.37 -6.69
C ASP A 33 -8.86 10.47 -5.47
N LEU A 34 -8.66 11.12 -4.33
CA LEU A 34 -8.33 10.45 -3.07
C LEU A 34 -9.37 9.39 -2.68
N LYS A 35 -10.66 9.65 -2.87
CA LYS A 35 -11.72 8.73 -2.44
C LYS A 35 -11.62 7.41 -3.22
N THR A 36 -11.48 7.48 -4.55
CA THR A 36 -11.29 6.31 -5.39
C THR A 36 -9.98 5.58 -5.09
N ILE A 37 -8.90 6.30 -4.77
CA ILE A 37 -7.62 5.67 -4.38
C ILE A 37 -7.76 4.87 -3.08
N LEU A 38 -8.41 5.43 -2.06
CA LEU A 38 -8.64 4.75 -0.79
C LEU A 38 -9.52 3.50 -0.97
N GLU A 39 -10.55 3.59 -1.82
CA GLU A 39 -11.44 2.46 -2.13
C GLU A 39 -10.72 1.33 -2.88
N ILE A 40 -9.92 1.64 -3.90
CA ILE A 40 -9.23 0.63 -4.73
C ILE A 40 -8.08 -0.03 -3.98
N THR A 41 -7.26 0.76 -3.27
CA THR A 41 -6.04 0.24 -2.62
C THR A 41 -6.31 -0.33 -1.23
N GLY A 42 -7.44 0.04 -0.62
CA GLY A 42 -7.74 -0.25 0.78
C GLY A 42 -6.81 0.44 1.77
N LEU A 43 -6.06 1.46 1.32
CA LEU A 43 -5.24 2.29 2.19
C LEU A 43 -6.10 3.31 2.94
N THR A 44 -5.54 3.86 4.01
CA THR A 44 -6.14 4.98 4.73
C THR A 44 -5.40 6.27 4.42
N GLU A 45 -6.08 7.40 4.56
CA GLU A 45 -5.47 8.71 4.33
C GLU A 45 -4.24 8.95 5.23
N LYS A 46 -4.29 8.45 6.48
CA LYS A 46 -3.15 8.50 7.40
C LYS A 46 -1.92 7.81 6.81
N ILE A 47 -2.08 6.60 6.27
CA ILE A 47 -0.98 5.85 5.68
C ILE A 47 -0.38 6.62 4.50
N LEU A 48 -1.21 7.23 3.65
CA LEU A 48 -0.73 8.03 2.52
C LEU A 48 0.08 9.25 2.97
N LYS A 49 -0.36 9.95 4.02
CA LYS A 49 0.35 11.09 4.63
C LYS A 49 1.67 10.68 5.27
N ASP A 50 1.65 9.59 6.04
CA ASP A 50 2.85 9.05 6.70
C ASP A 50 3.94 8.68 5.66
N HIS A 51 3.52 8.27 4.45
CA HIS A 51 4.40 7.93 3.33
C HIS A 51 4.64 9.08 2.34
N LYS A 52 4.16 10.31 2.63
CA LYS A 52 4.33 11.50 1.78
C LYS A 52 3.83 11.33 0.34
N ILE A 53 2.80 10.51 0.16
CA ILE A 53 2.09 10.35 -1.12
C ILE A 53 1.04 11.46 -1.27
N LEU A 54 0.44 11.85 -0.14
CA LEU A 54 -0.50 12.96 0.04
C LEU A 54 0.16 14.02 0.92
#